data_AF-H8GPN3-F1
#
_entry.id   AF-H8GPN3-F1
#
_cell.length_a   1.000
_cell.length_b   1.000
_cell.length_c   1.000
_cell.angle_alpha   90.00
_cell.angle_beta   90.00
_cell.angle_gamma   90.00
#
_symmetry.space_group_name_H-M   'P 1'
#
loop_
_entity.id
_entity.type
_entity.pdbx_description
1 polymer ?
#
loop_
_entity_poly.entity_id
_entity_poly.type
_entity_poly.pdbx_seq_one_letter_code
_entity_poly.pdbx_strand_id
1 'polypeptide(L)'
;MNSNIFEHRFGNGQSVHYRRLPSGTCYHAETPEPVIELLEQLRQCRRKIRLFYGDPETGQSWHEEHDIIGCIGRSRGFIKVPLLVESGEIGGPALLDHCIIRIDTPRKVLYQHATFRVGDVTLVKGALQRLPWEVWIDDVVHARFQSKLEAQQYRDFMQGHRFARR
;
A
#
# COMPACT_ATOMS: atom_id res chain seq x y z
N MET A 1 1.67 5.77 23.40
CA MET A 1 3.15 5.89 23.43
C MET A 1 3.55 7.35 23.56
N ASN A 2 4.54 7.72 24.39
CA ASN A 2 5.08 9.09 24.39
C ASN A 2 5.80 9.33 23.06
N SER A 3 5.23 10.18 22.21
CA SER A 3 5.80 10.54 20.91
C SER A 3 5.89 12.06 20.79
N ASN A 4 6.87 12.55 20.04
CA ASN A 4 7.08 13.97 19.82
C ASN A 4 6.68 14.30 18.37
N ILE A 5 5.80 15.29 18.19
CA ILE A 5 5.40 15.78 16.88
C ILE A 5 6.29 16.98 16.52
N PHE A 6 6.88 16.95 15.33
CA PHE A 6 7.70 18.04 14.80
C PHE A 6 7.41 18.26 13.32
N GLU A 7 7.57 19.49 12.85
CA GLU A 7 7.50 19.83 11.43
C GLU A 7 8.88 19.69 10.79
N HIS A 8 8.92 19.16 9.57
CA HIS A 8 10.09 19.23 8.71
C HIS A 8 9.75 19.96 7.43
N ARG A 9 10.53 21.00 7.12
CA ARG A 9 10.42 21.76 5.88
C ARG A 9 11.50 21.31 4.90
N PHE A 10 11.08 20.86 3.74
CA PHE A 10 11.94 20.45 2.65
C PHE A 10 12.44 21.67 1.86
N GLY A 11 13.55 21.49 1.13
CA GLY A 11 14.16 22.56 0.34
C GLY A 11 13.28 23.08 -0.81
N ASN A 12 12.27 22.32 -1.22
CA ASN A 12 11.28 22.72 -2.23
C ASN A 12 10.10 23.53 -1.63
N GLY A 13 10.15 23.87 -0.34
CA GLY A 13 9.12 24.65 0.35
C GLY A 13 7.98 23.83 0.93
N GLN A 14 7.86 22.54 0.61
CA GLN A 14 6.88 21.65 1.23
C GLN A 14 7.24 21.40 2.70
N SER A 15 6.25 21.17 3.54
CA SER A 15 6.46 20.71 4.91
C SER A 15 5.58 19.52 5.27
N VAL A 16 6.09 18.69 6.18
CA VAL A 16 5.39 17.51 6.70
C VAL A 16 5.53 17.49 8.20
N HIS A 17 4.42 17.21 8.89
CA HIS A 17 4.41 16.94 10.32
C HIS A 17 4.68 15.45 10.57
N TYR A 18 5.70 15.17 11.38
CA TYR A 18 6.09 13.82 11.73
C TYR A 18 5.87 13.55 13.21
N ARG A 19 5.39 12.35 13.52
CA ARG A 19 5.39 11.76 14.86
C ARG A 19 6.64 10.88 15.01
N ARG A 20 7.56 11.27 15.90
CA ARG A 20 8.75 10.46 16.24
C ARG A 20 8.45 9.55 17.42
N LEU A 21 8.63 8.25 17.21
CA LEU A 21 8.51 7.24 18.27
C LEU A 21 9.82 7.11 19.07
N PRO A 22 9.77 6.49 20.28
CA PRO A 22 10.97 6.15 21.04
C PRO A 22 11.95 5.25 20.29
N SER A 23 11.47 4.41 19.36
CA SER A 23 12.33 3.61 18.48
C SER A 23 13.17 4.46 17.51
N GLY A 24 12.83 5.75 17.38
CA GLY A 24 13.41 6.72 16.47
C GLY A 24 12.76 6.73 15.09
N THR A 25 11.85 5.79 14.78
CA THR A 25 11.06 5.82 13.53
C THR A 25 10.13 7.03 13.54
N CYS A 26 10.04 7.73 12.42
CA CYS A 26 9.17 8.88 12.20
C CYS A 26 8.06 8.47 11.22
N TYR A 27 6.82 8.61 11.66
CA TYR A 27 5.61 8.40 10.85
C TYR A 27 4.97 9.74 10.55
N HIS A 28 4.15 9.82 9.51
CA HIS A 28 3.32 11.00 9.29
C HIS A 28 2.44 11.25 10.52
N ALA A 29 2.21 12.51 10.88
CA ALA A 29 1.49 12.87 12.11
C ALA A 29 0.04 12.34 12.12
N GLU A 30 -0.56 12.17 10.94
CA GLU A 30 -1.93 11.69 10.74
C GLU A 30 -2.03 10.16 10.59
N THR A 31 -0.91 9.43 10.63
CA THR A 31 -0.95 7.97 10.51
C THR A 31 -1.70 7.36 11.69
N PRO A 32 -2.71 6.50 11.44
CA PRO A 32 -3.48 5.88 12.52
C PRO A 32 -2.60 5.08 13.48
N GLU A 33 -2.82 5.21 14.78
CA GLU A 33 -2.04 4.49 15.81
C GLU A 33 -2.02 2.96 15.58
N PRO A 34 -3.13 2.28 15.20
CA PRO A 34 -3.10 0.85 14.90
C PRO A 34 -2.18 0.48 13.74
N VAL A 35 -2.05 1.37 12.74
CA VAL A 35 -1.14 1.17 11.61
C VAL A 35 0.31 1.33 12.06
N ILE A 36 0.61 2.36 12.87
CA ILE A 36 1.95 2.58 13.43
C ILE A 36 2.40 1.36 14.25
N GLU A 37 1.57 0.89 15.17
CA GLU A 37 1.86 -0.27 16.01
C GLU A 37 2.14 -1.52 15.17
N LEU A 38 1.29 -1.78 14.18
CA LEU A 38 1.44 -2.92 13.29
C LEU A 38 2.73 -2.82 12.44
N LEU A 39 3.06 -1.64 11.92
CA LEU A 39 4.28 -1.44 11.14
C LEU A 39 5.55 -1.62 11.99
N GLU A 40 5.57 -1.15 13.25
CA GLU A 40 6.71 -1.39 14.14
C GLU A 40 6.87 -2.88 14.48
N GLN A 41 5.78 -3.63 14.65
CA GLN A 41 5.84 -5.09 14.81
C GLN A 41 6.35 -5.79 13.54
N LEU A 42 5.85 -5.40 12.37
CA LEU A 42 6.26 -5.96 11.08
C LEU A 42 7.73 -5.67 10.76
N ARG A 43 8.23 -4.50 11.17
CA ARG A 43 9.65 -4.11 11.04
C ARG A 43 10.58 -5.07 11.78
N GLN A 44 10.17 -5.54 12.96
CA GLN A 44 10.97 -6.44 13.78
C GLN A 44 10.99 -7.87 13.22
N CYS A 45 9.83 -8.38 12.79
CA CYS A 45 9.73 -9.75 12.30
C CYS A 45 10.09 -9.92 10.81
N ARG A 46 10.31 -8.83 10.07
CA ARG A 46 10.64 -8.80 8.63
C ARG A 46 9.72 -9.68 7.78
N ARG A 47 8.44 -9.70 8.12
CA ARG A 47 7.43 -10.46 7.38
C ARG A 47 7.09 -9.75 6.07
N LYS A 48 7.00 -10.53 4.99
CA LYS A 48 6.49 -10.04 3.70
C LYS A 48 5.00 -9.74 3.81
N ILE A 49 4.62 -8.53 3.44
CA ILE A 49 3.26 -8.02 3.46
C ILE A 49 2.89 -7.43 2.10
N ARG A 50 1.59 -7.19 1.91
CA ARG A 50 1.05 -6.35 0.87
C ARG A 50 0.33 -5.16 1.51
N LEU A 51 0.53 -3.97 0.97
CA LEU A 51 -0.14 -2.75 1.34
C LEU A 51 -1.22 -2.43 0.31
N PHE A 52 -2.32 -1.85 0.75
CA PHE A 52 -3.24 -1.13 -0.10
C PHE A 52 -3.21 0.33 0.33
N TYR A 53 -2.85 1.19 -0.61
CA TYR A 53 -2.98 2.63 -0.46
C TYR A 53 -4.35 3.11 -0.94
N GLY A 54 -4.80 4.20 -0.36
CA GLY A 54 -6.07 4.80 -0.68
C GLY A 54 -6.37 6.04 0.13
N ASP A 55 -7.58 6.51 -0.05
CA ASP A 55 -8.12 7.64 0.70
C ASP A 55 -8.41 7.19 2.15
N PRO A 56 -7.74 7.80 3.16
CA PRO A 56 -7.93 7.44 4.57
C PRO A 56 -9.29 7.87 5.13
N GLU A 57 -10.02 8.77 4.48
CA GLU A 57 -11.35 9.20 4.92
C GLU A 57 -12.43 8.24 4.41
N THR A 58 -12.36 7.88 3.12
CA THR A 58 -13.41 7.06 2.48
C THR A 58 -13.11 5.56 2.51
N GLY A 59 -11.84 5.17 2.67
CA GLY A 59 -11.38 3.78 2.53
C GLY A 59 -11.30 3.29 1.08
N GLN A 60 -11.43 4.19 0.10
CA GLN A 60 -11.32 3.85 -1.32
C GLN A 60 -9.87 3.59 -1.71
N SER A 61 -9.61 2.41 -2.26
CA SER A 61 -8.29 2.08 -2.81
C SER A 61 -7.97 2.90 -4.06
N TRP A 62 -6.70 3.28 -4.19
CA TRP A 62 -6.16 3.91 -5.40
C TRP A 62 -5.66 2.91 -6.44
N HIS A 63 -5.88 1.60 -6.21
CA HIS A 63 -5.54 0.55 -7.19
C HIS A 63 -4.05 0.49 -7.54
N GLU A 64 -3.19 0.83 -6.59
CA GLU A 64 -1.74 0.77 -6.80
C GLU A 64 -1.27 -0.68 -7.03
N GLU A 65 -0.35 -0.84 -7.98
CA GLU A 65 0.19 -2.12 -8.41
C GLU A 65 1.66 -2.30 -8.07
N HIS A 66 2.38 -1.18 -7.95
CA HIS A 66 3.81 -1.12 -7.75
C HIS A 66 4.13 -0.71 -6.32
N ASP A 67 5.29 -1.14 -5.81
CA ASP A 67 5.76 -0.72 -4.48
C ASP A 67 4.76 -0.95 -3.33
N ILE A 68 3.98 -2.03 -3.46
CA ILE A 68 2.97 -2.44 -2.47
C ILE A 68 3.29 -3.77 -1.79
N ILE A 69 4.30 -4.53 -2.24
CA ILE A 69 4.67 -5.82 -1.64
C ILE A 69 6.12 -5.80 -1.17
N GLY A 70 6.37 -6.13 0.09
CA GLY A 70 7.71 -6.15 0.66
C GLY A 70 7.72 -6.39 2.16
N CYS A 71 8.87 -6.15 2.79
CA CYS A 71 9.03 -6.16 4.24
C CYS A 71 9.24 -4.73 4.76
N ILE A 72 8.84 -4.47 6.01
CA ILE A 72 9.04 -3.13 6.60
C ILE A 72 10.51 -2.95 7.00
N GLY A 73 11.15 -1.97 6.36
CA GLY A 73 12.48 -1.46 6.70
C GLY A 73 12.42 -0.08 7.36
N ARG A 74 13.57 0.54 7.53
CA ARG A 74 13.68 1.91 8.05
C ARG A 74 14.85 2.64 7.38
N SER A 75 14.64 3.89 7.02
CA SER A 75 15.68 4.73 6.45
C SER A 75 16.78 5.04 7.47
N ARG A 76 17.96 5.44 6.96
CA ARG A 76 19.14 5.81 7.78
C ARG A 76 19.38 7.32 7.85
N GLY A 77 18.52 8.12 7.22
CA GLY A 77 18.64 9.59 7.21
C GLY A 77 18.29 10.23 8.56
N PHE A 78 18.33 11.56 8.60
CA PHE A 78 18.00 12.36 9.79
C PHE A 78 16.55 12.15 10.26
N ILE A 79 15.63 12.02 9.31
CA ILE A 79 14.24 11.61 9.56
C ILE A 79 14.11 10.15 9.14
N LYS A 80 14.02 9.27 10.13
CA LYS A 80 14.02 7.81 9.94
C LYS A 80 12.62 7.32 9.63
N VAL A 81 12.22 7.37 8.38
CA VAL A 81 10.90 6.93 7.91
C VAL A 81 10.84 5.41 7.68
N PRO A 82 9.65 4.77 7.80
CA PRO A 82 9.48 3.39 7.39
C PRO A 82 9.65 3.25 5.87
N LEU A 83 10.23 2.13 5.44
CA LEU A 83 10.43 1.80 4.03
C LEU A 83 9.70 0.49 3.70
N LEU A 84 9.24 0.35 2.46
CA LEU A 84 8.91 -0.96 1.91
C LEU A 84 10.15 -1.51 1.21
N VAL A 85 10.66 -2.64 1.65
CA VAL A 85 11.90 -3.25 1.12
C VAL A 85 11.57 -4.57 0.46
N GLU A 86 11.89 -4.72 -0.81
CA GLU A 86 11.72 -5.98 -1.52
C GLU A 86 12.73 -7.04 -1.04
N SER A 87 12.41 -8.33 -1.24
CA SER A 87 13.29 -9.41 -0.84
C SER A 87 14.59 -9.38 -1.63
N GLY A 88 15.73 -9.34 -0.93
CA GLY A 88 17.06 -9.27 -1.55
C GLY A 88 17.58 -7.83 -1.67
N GLU A 89 16.71 -6.83 -1.53
CA GLU A 89 17.10 -5.43 -1.58
C GLU A 89 17.57 -4.91 -0.21
N ILE A 90 18.41 -3.87 -0.24
CA ILE A 90 18.94 -3.19 0.95
C ILE A 90 18.25 -1.85 1.24
N GLY A 91 17.30 -1.46 0.39
CA GLY A 91 16.53 -0.22 0.46
C GLY A 91 15.22 -0.34 -0.31
N GLY A 92 14.44 0.74 -0.31
CA GLY A 92 13.18 0.81 -1.04
C GLY A 92 12.46 2.12 -0.75
N PRO A 93 11.27 2.33 -1.34
CA PRO A 93 10.53 3.57 -1.21
C PRO A 93 10.08 3.81 0.23
N ALA A 94 10.02 5.09 0.60
CA ALA A 94 9.36 5.50 1.84
C ALA A 94 7.86 5.22 1.73
N LEU A 95 7.26 4.74 2.82
CA LEU A 95 5.82 4.51 2.83
C LEU A 95 5.06 5.83 2.81
N LEU A 96 3.91 5.83 2.13
CA LEU A 96 2.87 6.81 2.34
C LEU A 96 1.97 6.34 3.49
N ASP A 97 2.53 6.33 4.70
CA ASP A 97 1.98 5.58 5.83
C ASP A 97 0.58 6.07 6.29
N HIS A 98 0.28 7.36 6.12
CA HIS A 98 -1.03 7.94 6.42
C HIS A 98 -2.12 7.57 5.41
N CYS A 99 -1.76 7.02 4.25
CA CYS A 99 -2.72 6.56 3.23
C CYS A 99 -2.85 5.03 3.18
N ILE A 100 -2.32 4.31 4.17
CA ILE A 100 -2.49 2.85 4.26
C ILE A 100 -3.89 2.54 4.74
N ILE A 101 -4.69 1.90 3.87
CA ILE A 101 -6.07 1.51 4.16
C ILE A 101 -6.25 0.01 4.37
N ARG A 102 -5.26 -0.82 4.03
CA ARG A 102 -5.25 -2.25 4.34
C ARG A 102 -3.83 -2.82 4.31
N ILE A 103 -3.56 -3.79 5.18
CA ILE A 103 -2.31 -4.54 5.24
C ILE A 103 -2.63 -6.03 5.25
N ASP A 104 -2.06 -6.75 4.30
CA ASP A 104 -2.24 -8.19 4.14
C ASP A 104 -0.92 -8.94 4.33
N THR A 105 -1.02 -10.16 4.85
CA THR A 105 -0.02 -11.22 4.63
C THR A 105 -0.52 -12.14 3.52
N PRO A 106 0.32 -13.07 3.03
CA PRO A 106 -0.15 -14.09 2.08
C PRO A 106 -1.30 -14.96 2.60
N ARG A 107 -1.59 -14.97 3.91
CA ARG A 107 -2.58 -15.87 4.53
C ARG A 107 -3.77 -15.16 5.16
N LYS A 108 -3.63 -13.88 5.52
CA LYS A 108 -4.68 -13.13 6.22
C LYS A 108 -4.49 -11.63 6.13
N VAL A 109 -5.59 -10.91 6.26
CA VAL A 109 -5.65 -9.47 6.51
C VAL A 109 -5.19 -9.20 7.94
N LEU A 110 -4.30 -8.22 8.14
CA LEU A 110 -3.79 -7.78 9.44
C LEU A 110 -4.44 -6.48 9.91
N TYR A 111 -4.72 -5.59 8.97
CA TYR A 111 -5.37 -4.30 9.20
C TYR A 111 -6.24 -3.99 8.00
N GLN A 112 -7.41 -3.40 8.24
CA GLN A 112 -8.30 -2.94 7.20
C GLN A 112 -9.08 -1.73 7.72
N HIS A 113 -9.14 -0.67 6.91
CA HIS A 113 -10.02 0.47 7.13
C HIS A 113 -11.47 0.00 7.23
N ALA A 114 -12.27 0.62 8.10
CA ALA A 114 -13.63 0.16 8.38
C ALA A 114 -14.52 0.10 7.13
N THR A 115 -14.33 1.05 6.21
CA THR A 115 -15.06 1.17 4.94
C THR A 115 -14.21 0.78 3.73
N PHE A 116 -13.16 -0.03 3.93
CA PHE A 116 -12.26 -0.45 2.86
C PHE A 116 -13.05 -0.98 1.65
N ARG A 117 -12.80 -0.38 0.48
CA ARG A 117 -13.37 -0.82 -0.79
C ARG A 117 -12.35 -0.71 -1.92
N VAL A 118 -12.41 -1.67 -2.83
CA VAL A 118 -11.72 -1.63 -4.12
C VAL A 118 -12.63 -1.16 -5.26
N GLY A 119 -13.95 -1.10 -5.03
CA GLY A 119 -14.95 -0.86 -6.08
C GLY A 119 -15.48 -2.16 -6.71
N ASP A 120 -16.42 -2.02 -7.63
CA ASP A 120 -17.03 -3.14 -8.35
C ASP A 120 -16.12 -3.59 -9.50
N VAL A 121 -15.33 -4.63 -9.25
CA VAL A 121 -14.35 -5.13 -10.21
C VAL A 121 -14.97 -6.23 -11.09
N THR A 122 -15.13 -5.96 -12.38
CA THR A 122 -15.72 -6.91 -13.34
C THR A 122 -14.75 -7.26 -14.48
N LEU A 123 -14.92 -8.47 -15.03
CA LEU A 123 -14.17 -8.96 -16.18
C LEU A 123 -15.12 -9.16 -17.35
N VAL A 124 -14.89 -8.43 -18.44
CA VAL A 124 -15.76 -8.41 -19.62
C VAL A 124 -14.94 -8.76 -20.87
N LYS A 125 -15.57 -9.41 -21.85
CA LYS A 125 -15.00 -9.54 -23.20
C LYS A 125 -15.38 -8.30 -24.02
N GLY A 126 -14.42 -7.41 -24.24
CA GLY A 126 -14.57 -6.16 -25.00
C GLY A 126 -14.42 -6.33 -26.51
N ALA A 127 -14.51 -5.22 -27.24
CA ALA A 127 -14.47 -5.19 -28.71
C ALA A 127 -13.05 -5.15 -29.31
N LEU A 128 -12.04 -4.77 -28.52
CA LEU A 128 -10.66 -4.63 -29.00
C LEU A 128 -10.01 -6.00 -29.25
N GLN A 129 -9.98 -6.46 -30.49
CA GLN A 129 -9.50 -7.80 -30.87
C GLN A 129 -8.11 -8.16 -30.34
N ARG A 130 -7.17 -7.20 -30.31
CA ARG A 130 -5.81 -7.43 -29.81
C ARG A 130 -5.70 -7.55 -28.28
N LEU A 131 -6.68 -7.04 -27.52
CA LEU A 131 -6.73 -7.07 -26.06
C LEU A 131 -8.21 -7.23 -25.63
N PRO A 132 -8.81 -8.39 -25.91
CA PRO A 132 -10.26 -8.55 -25.84
C PRO A 132 -10.79 -8.72 -24.41
N TRP A 133 -9.92 -8.89 -23.40
CA TRP A 133 -10.35 -9.06 -22.02
C TRP A 133 -10.12 -7.78 -21.23
N GLU A 134 -11.19 -7.17 -20.74
CA GLU A 134 -11.17 -5.89 -20.05
C GLU A 134 -11.52 -6.08 -18.58
N VAL A 135 -10.73 -5.48 -17.70
CA VAL A 135 -11.04 -5.37 -16.27
C VAL A 135 -11.55 -3.96 -16.02
N TRP A 136 -12.78 -3.88 -15.52
CA TRP A 136 -13.48 -2.65 -15.20
C TRP A 136 -13.53 -2.47 -13.69
N ILE A 137 -13.41 -1.24 -13.21
CA ILE A 137 -13.60 -0.86 -11.80
C ILE A 137 -14.54 0.34 -11.79
N ASP A 138 -15.65 0.24 -11.06
CA ASP A 138 -16.66 1.30 -10.94
C ASP A 138 -17.05 1.88 -12.32
N ASP A 139 -17.41 0.99 -13.24
CA ASP A 139 -17.81 1.29 -14.63
C ASP A 139 -16.77 2.00 -15.51
N VAL A 140 -15.49 1.98 -15.11
CA VAL A 140 -14.38 2.49 -15.92
C VAL A 140 -13.43 1.36 -16.32
N VAL A 141 -13.04 1.29 -17.60
CA VAL A 141 -12.00 0.35 -18.05
C VAL A 141 -10.68 0.70 -17.39
N HIS A 142 -10.19 -0.19 -16.52
CA HIS A 142 -8.94 -0.01 -15.80
C HIS A 142 -7.76 -0.66 -16.54
N ALA A 143 -7.94 -1.89 -17.04
CA ALA A 143 -6.88 -2.61 -17.75
C ALA A 143 -7.43 -3.53 -18.86
N ARG A 144 -6.59 -3.87 -19.84
CA ARG A 144 -6.93 -4.79 -20.94
C ARG A 144 -5.83 -5.84 -21.18
N PHE A 145 -6.23 -7.05 -21.53
CA PHE A 145 -5.35 -8.22 -21.65
C PHE A 145 -5.65 -9.04 -22.91
N GLN A 146 -4.63 -9.75 -23.40
CA GLN A 146 -4.78 -10.71 -24.50
C GLN A 146 -5.44 -12.01 -24.01
N SER A 147 -5.02 -12.48 -22.84
CA SER A 147 -5.46 -13.73 -22.23
C SER A 147 -6.54 -13.50 -21.18
N LYS A 148 -7.58 -14.35 -21.19
CA LYS A 148 -8.61 -14.36 -20.14
C LYS A 148 -8.00 -14.65 -18.78
N LEU A 149 -7.04 -15.57 -18.73
CA LEU A 149 -6.40 -16.02 -17.50
C LEU A 149 -5.61 -14.88 -16.85
N GLU A 150 -4.86 -14.11 -17.65
CA GLU A 150 -4.10 -12.94 -17.15
C GLU A 150 -5.05 -11.88 -16.59
N ALA A 151 -6.17 -11.61 -17.27
CA ALA A 151 -7.17 -10.67 -16.80
C ALA A 151 -7.84 -11.14 -15.48
N GLN A 152 -8.10 -12.45 -15.35
CA GLN A 152 -8.61 -13.03 -14.11
C GLN A 152 -7.61 -12.90 -12.95
N GLN A 153 -6.34 -13.25 -13.19
CA GLN A 153 -5.29 -13.11 -12.18
C GLN A 153 -5.07 -11.66 -11.76
N TYR A 154 -5.15 -10.73 -12.71
CA TYR A 154 -5.10 -9.30 -12.46
C TYR A 154 -6.27 -8.83 -11.61
N ARG A 155 -7.51 -9.19 -11.98
CA ARG A 155 -8.71 -8.88 -11.20
C ARG A 155 -8.59 -9.40 -9.76
N ASP A 156 -8.20 -10.67 -9.60
CA ASP A 156 -8.04 -11.29 -8.29
C ASP A 156 -6.92 -10.61 -7.47
N PHE A 157 -5.86 -10.13 -8.13
CA PHE A 157 -4.85 -9.30 -7.51
C PHE A 157 -5.41 -7.95 -7.06
N MET A 158 -6.15 -7.22 -7.90
CA MET A 158 -6.74 -5.93 -7.52
C MET A 158 -7.71 -6.05 -6.34
N GLN A 159 -8.49 -7.13 -6.28
CA GLN A 159 -9.42 -7.40 -5.19
C GLN A 159 -8.76 -7.92 -3.90
N GLY A 160 -7.45 -8.20 -3.93
CA GLY A 160 -6.72 -8.78 -2.81
C GLY A 160 -6.99 -10.27 -2.57
N HIS A 161 -7.66 -10.96 -3.50
CA HIS A 161 -7.80 -12.42 -3.49
C HIS A 161 -6.47 -13.12 -3.83
N ARG A 162 -5.61 -12.45 -4.60
CA ARG A 162 -4.26 -12.88 -4.91
C ARG A 162 -3.24 -11.95 -4.26
N PHE A 163 -2.26 -12.51 -3.53
CA PHE A 163 -1.26 -11.72 -2.81
C PHE A 163 -0.29 -10.99 -3.74
N ALA A 164 0.17 -11.58 -4.85
CA ALA A 164 1.13 -11.00 -5.78
C ALA A 164 0.72 -11.26 -7.23
N ARG A 165 1.13 -10.39 -8.18
CA ARG A 165 0.82 -10.58 -9.62
C ARG A 165 1.49 -11.81 -10.24
N ARG A 166 2.63 -12.25 -9.70
CA ARG A 166 3.37 -13.45 -10.15
C ARG A 166 3.22 -14.56 -9.13
#